data_AF-A0A2C9D4K5-F1
#
_entry.id   AF-A0A2C9D4K5-F1
#
_cell.length_a   1.000
_cell.length_b   1.000
_cell.length_c   1.000
_cell.angle_alpha   90.00
_cell.angle_beta   90.00
_cell.angle_gamma   90.00
#
_symmetry.space_group_name_H-M   'P 1'
#
loop_
_entity.id
_entity.type
_entity.pdbx_description
1 polymer ?
#
loop_
_entity_poly.entity_id
_entity_poly.type
_entity_poly.pdbx_seq_one_letter_code
_entity_poly.pdbx_strand_id
1 'polypeptide(L)'
;MTALLHKLVSDNFMTRMYTGAMEAGVKHIFFPVQDEALKDSPSARAVQERHDAWAADIPKDDDALWHWLAGLDDASRMALLAHCVSYGVNALYERPNPHSAGGVSQHTLDMRLAQADRLTRATGLDIVEAGWRPTFGNYLSRVTKPRILEAVREGAGERAAELIDHLKKGDMAKEAARLLADSGWLPEPLRLAGVDGDPASDAGGGEEAEGSELPDFLSTDDDSESPADGEDDERHLVAAE
;
A
#
# COMPACT_ATOMS: atom_id res chain seq x y z
N MET A 1 -14.06 18.18 3.70
CA MET A 1 -12.73 17.95 4.31
C MET A 1 -12.79 17.82 5.84
N THR A 2 -13.25 18.85 6.59
CA THR A 2 -13.26 18.81 8.07
C THR A 2 -13.94 17.57 8.66
N ALA A 3 -15.14 17.21 8.18
CA ALA A 3 -15.85 16.03 8.66
C ALA A 3 -15.06 14.71 8.49
N LEU A 4 -14.38 14.54 7.35
CA LEU A 4 -13.54 13.37 7.08
C LEU A 4 -12.34 13.32 8.02
N LEU A 5 -11.62 14.44 8.18
CA LEU A 5 -10.52 14.52 9.13
C LEU A 5 -10.99 14.26 10.55
N HIS A 6 -12.13 14.82 10.95
CA HIS A 6 -12.70 14.62 12.26
C HIS A 6 -12.93 13.14 12.56
N LYS A 7 -13.50 12.41 11.60
CA LYS A 7 -13.69 10.95 11.69
C LYS A 7 -12.34 10.21 11.81
N LEU A 8 -11.42 10.44 10.89
CA LEU A 8 -10.15 9.70 10.83
C LEU A 8 -9.22 10.01 12.02
N VAL A 9 -9.20 11.26 12.48
CA VAL A 9 -8.42 11.67 13.66
C VAL A 9 -9.04 11.07 14.92
N SER A 10 -10.36 11.08 15.05
CA SER A 10 -11.04 10.43 16.16
C SER A 10 -10.72 8.94 16.21
N ASP A 11 -10.75 8.24 15.08
CA ASP A 11 -10.41 6.80 15.04
C ASP A 11 -8.95 6.52 15.40
N ASN A 12 -8.03 7.39 14.98
CA ASN A 12 -6.59 7.15 15.12
C ASN A 12 -6.02 7.60 16.47
N PHE A 13 -6.59 8.61 17.10
CA PHE A 13 -6.06 9.24 18.32
C PHE A 13 -6.96 9.06 19.55
N MET A 14 -8.19 8.58 19.39
CA MET A 14 -9.17 8.49 20.47
C MET A 14 -9.79 7.09 20.56
N THR A 15 -10.20 6.71 21.77
CA THR A 15 -11.03 5.52 21.98
C THR A 15 -12.47 5.96 22.18
N ARG A 16 -13.24 6.01 21.09
CA ARG A 16 -14.66 6.41 21.12
C ARG A 16 -15.57 5.21 20.98
N MET A 17 -16.71 5.25 21.68
CA MET A 17 -17.70 4.16 21.68
C MET A 17 -18.72 4.26 20.54
N TYR A 18 -18.73 5.36 19.76
CA TYR A 18 -19.68 5.59 18.68
C TYR A 18 -18.95 6.06 17.41
N THR A 19 -19.51 5.72 16.24
CA THR A 19 -18.93 6.00 14.91
C THR A 19 -19.24 7.39 14.36
N GLY A 20 -20.22 8.08 14.95
CA GLY A 20 -20.67 9.40 14.50
C GLY A 20 -21.52 9.33 13.23
N ALA A 21 -21.82 10.49 12.63
CA ALA A 21 -22.67 10.57 11.43
C ALA A 21 -21.92 10.27 10.12
N MET A 22 -20.58 10.20 10.14
CA MET A 22 -19.76 9.95 8.95
C MET A 22 -19.17 8.54 9.01
N GLU A 23 -19.49 7.74 8.00
CA GLU A 23 -18.91 6.40 7.82
C GLU A 23 -17.72 6.44 6.86
N ALA A 24 -16.52 6.54 7.43
CA ALA A 24 -15.25 6.39 6.74
C ALA A 24 -14.23 5.79 7.71
N GLY A 25 -13.25 5.05 7.19
CA GLY A 25 -12.21 4.44 8.02
C GLY A 25 -11.03 3.94 7.20
N VAL A 26 -9.88 3.83 7.87
CA VAL A 26 -8.65 3.27 7.31
C VAL A 26 -8.47 1.88 7.90
N LYS A 27 -8.30 0.86 7.05
CA LYS A 27 -7.97 -0.48 7.52
C LYS A 27 -6.48 -0.52 7.87
N HIS A 28 -6.16 -0.48 9.17
CA HIS A 28 -4.78 -0.56 9.61
C HIS A 28 -4.14 -1.89 9.19
N ILE A 29 -2.95 -1.78 8.60
CA ILE A 29 -2.17 -2.93 8.15
C ILE A 29 -1.08 -3.20 9.17
N PHE A 30 -1.11 -4.40 9.76
CA PHE A 30 -0.11 -4.85 10.71
C PHE A 30 0.72 -5.97 10.09
N PHE A 31 2.02 -5.96 10.34
CA PHE A 31 2.87 -7.08 9.94
C PHE A 31 2.66 -8.24 10.93
N PRO A 32 2.22 -9.42 10.46
CA PRO A 32 2.01 -10.58 11.33
C PRO A 32 3.32 -11.15 11.88
N VAL A 33 4.44 -10.91 11.19
CA VAL A 33 5.79 -11.32 11.60
C VAL A 33 6.74 -10.16 11.38
N GLN A 34 7.34 -9.65 12.45
CA GLN A 34 8.29 -8.54 12.43
C GLN A 34 9.64 -8.98 12.96
N ASP A 35 10.70 -8.43 12.40
CA ASP A 35 12.02 -8.48 13.03
C ASP A 35 12.02 -7.54 14.24
N GLU A 36 12.67 -7.92 15.35
CA GLU A 36 12.68 -7.12 16.58
C GLU A 36 13.28 -5.72 16.35
N ALA A 37 14.20 -5.57 15.39
CA ALA A 37 14.82 -4.29 15.07
C ALA A 37 13.93 -3.38 14.21
N LEU A 38 12.82 -3.89 13.64
CA LEU A 38 11.95 -3.10 12.76
C LEU A 38 11.34 -1.90 13.49
N LYS A 39 10.92 -2.09 14.75
CA LYS A 39 10.34 -1.03 15.59
C LYS A 39 11.32 0.11 15.86
N ASP A 40 12.62 -0.19 15.87
CA ASP A 40 13.70 0.74 16.17
C ASP A 40 14.28 1.38 14.89
N SER A 41 13.76 1.01 13.71
CA SER A 41 14.18 1.57 12.43
C SER A 41 13.92 3.09 12.38
N PRO A 42 14.73 3.86 11.62
CA PRO A 42 14.52 5.29 11.45
C PRO A 42 13.10 5.63 10.98
N SER A 43 12.55 4.86 10.04
CA SER A 43 11.20 5.04 9.51
C SER A 43 10.11 4.79 10.56
N ALA A 44 10.23 3.73 11.37
CA ALA A 44 9.28 3.46 12.45
C ALA A 44 9.30 4.55 13.52
N ARG A 45 10.50 5.00 13.92
CA ARG A 45 10.67 6.11 14.85
C ARG A 45 10.10 7.41 14.32
N ALA A 46 10.37 7.76 13.05
CA ALA A 46 9.84 8.96 12.43
C ALA A 46 8.30 8.94 12.36
N VAL A 47 7.67 7.79 12.14
CA VAL A 47 6.21 7.64 12.21
C VAL A 47 5.70 7.88 13.62
N GLN A 48 6.34 7.27 14.62
CA GLN A 48 5.95 7.43 16.03
C GLN A 48 6.12 8.88 16.51
N GLU A 49 7.26 9.50 16.21
CA GLU A 49 7.56 10.89 16.58
C GLU A 49 6.54 11.86 15.95
N ARG A 50 6.16 11.65 14.68
CA ARG A 50 5.07 12.42 14.06
C ARG A 50 3.72 12.17 14.71
N HIS A 51 3.41 10.93 15.07
CA HIS A 51 2.17 10.59 15.77
C HIS A 51 2.10 11.31 17.13
N ASP A 52 3.17 11.25 17.92
CA ASP A 52 3.24 11.88 19.23
C ASP A 52 3.15 13.40 19.16
N ALA A 53 3.78 14.00 18.13
CA ALA A 53 3.66 15.44 17.86
C ALA A 53 2.20 15.85 17.60
N TRP A 54 1.49 15.12 16.73
CA TRP A 54 0.07 15.38 16.51
C TRP A 54 -0.77 15.13 17.77
N ALA A 55 -0.50 14.05 18.49
CA ALA A 55 -1.24 13.71 19.71
C ALA A 55 -1.12 14.77 20.81
N ALA A 56 -0.01 15.53 20.85
CA ALA A 56 0.19 16.62 21.80
C ALA A 56 -0.73 17.82 21.51
N ASP A 57 -1.02 18.09 20.23
CA ASP A 57 -1.81 19.26 19.81
C ASP A 57 -3.31 18.97 19.68
N ILE A 58 -3.70 17.71 19.47
CA ILE A 58 -5.09 17.31 19.21
C ILE A 58 -5.97 17.49 20.46
N PRO A 59 -7.04 18.31 20.39
CA PRO A 59 -8.03 18.40 21.46
C PRO A 59 -8.78 17.09 21.68
N LYS A 60 -9.07 16.74 22.94
CA LYS A 60 -9.81 15.51 23.30
C LYS A 60 -11.33 15.67 23.29
N ASP A 61 -11.81 16.90 23.45
CA ASP A 61 -13.22 17.23 23.37
C ASP A 61 -13.68 17.28 21.91
N ASP A 62 -14.92 16.84 21.66
CA ASP A 62 -15.44 16.64 20.30
C ASP A 62 -15.63 17.96 19.54
N ASP A 63 -16.36 18.89 20.14
CA ASP A 63 -16.62 20.21 19.55
C ASP A 63 -15.30 20.99 19.39
N ALA A 64 -14.41 20.91 20.39
CA ALA A 64 -13.09 21.51 20.31
C ALA A 64 -12.24 20.93 19.17
N LEU A 65 -12.27 19.61 18.96
CA LEU A 65 -11.58 18.96 17.84
C LEU A 65 -12.11 19.47 16.50
N TRP A 66 -13.43 19.54 16.35
CA TRP A 66 -14.06 20.02 15.12
C TRP A 66 -13.61 21.44 14.77
N HIS A 67 -13.67 22.36 15.75
CA HIS A 67 -13.25 23.74 15.54
C HIS A 67 -11.75 23.87 15.30
N TRP A 68 -10.93 23.09 16.00
CA TRP A 68 -9.48 23.05 15.78
C TRP A 68 -9.15 22.61 14.35
N LEU A 69 -9.73 21.49 13.89
CA LEU A 69 -9.58 21.02 12.52
C LEU A 69 -10.07 22.05 11.51
N ALA A 70 -11.19 22.72 11.79
CA ALA A 70 -11.75 23.77 10.94
C ALA A 70 -10.86 25.03 10.86
N GLY A 71 -9.99 25.26 11.85
CA GLY A 71 -9.04 26.37 11.89
C GLY A 71 -7.67 26.07 11.26
N LEU A 72 -7.34 24.80 10.99
CA LEU A 72 -6.08 24.43 10.33
C LEU A 72 -6.03 24.93 8.88
N ASP A 73 -4.84 25.28 8.42
CA ASP A 73 -4.56 25.57 7.03
C ASP A 73 -4.55 24.28 6.17
N ASP A 74 -4.63 24.44 4.86
CA ASP A 74 -4.75 23.31 3.93
C ASP A 74 -3.53 22.38 3.99
N ALA A 75 -2.32 22.92 4.20
CA ALA A 75 -1.12 22.10 4.32
C ALA A 75 -1.17 21.20 5.55
N SER A 76 -1.54 21.73 6.73
CA SER A 76 -1.68 20.93 7.96
C SER A 76 -2.79 19.90 7.83
N ARG A 77 -3.92 20.24 7.20
CA ARG A 77 -5.01 19.30 6.93
C ARG A 77 -4.59 18.15 6.02
N MET A 78 -3.82 18.45 4.97
CA MET A 78 -3.28 17.42 4.08
C MET A 78 -2.26 16.54 4.79
N ALA A 79 -1.37 17.13 5.60
CA ALA A 79 -0.38 16.38 6.38
C ALA A 79 -1.05 15.43 7.39
N LEU A 80 -2.09 15.90 8.09
CA LEU A 80 -2.85 15.09 9.03
C LEU A 80 -3.65 13.99 8.33
N LEU A 81 -4.27 14.30 7.18
CA LEU A 81 -4.94 13.29 6.36
C LEU A 81 -3.94 12.22 5.90
N ALA A 82 -2.78 12.62 5.38
CA ALA A 82 -1.74 11.72 4.92
C ALA A 82 -1.25 10.82 6.06
N HIS A 83 -1.07 11.37 7.26
CA HIS A 83 -0.71 10.59 8.46
C HIS A 83 -1.77 9.52 8.77
N CYS A 84 -3.04 9.90 8.89
CA CYS A 84 -4.12 8.95 9.16
C CYS A 84 -4.25 7.86 8.09
N VAL A 85 -4.16 8.22 6.81
CA VAL A 85 -4.32 7.27 5.70
C VAL A 85 -3.09 6.36 5.51
N SER A 86 -1.90 6.81 5.93
CA SER A 86 -0.65 6.03 5.77
C SER A 86 -0.70 4.65 6.44
N TYR A 87 -1.44 4.51 7.56
CA TYR A 87 -1.63 3.23 8.24
C TYR A 87 -2.39 2.18 7.42
N GLY A 88 -3.08 2.60 6.36
CA GLY A 88 -3.79 1.73 5.42
C GLY A 88 -2.97 1.28 4.23
N VAL A 89 -1.75 1.78 4.05
CA VAL A 89 -0.89 1.41 2.92
C VAL A 89 -0.44 -0.04 3.10
N ASN A 90 -0.88 -0.91 2.20
CA ASN A 90 -0.53 -2.33 2.20
C ASN A 90 0.42 -2.66 1.05
N ALA A 91 1.71 -2.78 1.36
CA ALA A 91 2.75 -3.27 0.44
C ALA A 91 3.30 -4.64 0.88
N LEU A 92 2.51 -5.44 1.61
CA LEU A 92 2.96 -6.73 2.12
C LEU A 92 3.06 -7.77 1.01
N TYR A 93 4.24 -8.36 0.88
CA TYR A 93 4.41 -9.60 0.15
C TYR A 93 4.03 -10.80 1.01
N GLU A 94 3.05 -11.57 0.56
CA GLU A 94 2.58 -12.79 1.20
C GLU A 94 2.57 -13.90 0.16
N ARG A 95 3.34 -14.97 0.38
CA ARG A 95 3.40 -16.08 -0.59
C ARG A 95 2.01 -16.72 -0.71
N PRO A 96 1.39 -16.74 -1.92
CA PRO A 96 0.09 -17.38 -2.09
C PRO A 96 0.18 -18.86 -1.72
N ASN A 97 -0.79 -19.32 -0.94
CA ASN A 97 -0.90 -20.71 -0.53
C ASN A 97 -2.12 -21.34 -1.24
N PRO A 98 -1.90 -22.26 -2.21
CA PRO A 98 -2.99 -22.95 -2.92
C PRO A 98 -3.95 -23.72 -2.01
N HIS A 99 -3.52 -24.06 -0.80
CA HIS A 99 -4.31 -24.83 0.17
C HIS A 99 -5.03 -23.94 1.21
N SER A 100 -4.89 -22.62 1.13
CA SER A 100 -5.56 -21.69 2.04
C SER A 100 -6.83 -21.14 1.40
N ALA A 101 -7.99 -21.44 1.99
CA ALA A 101 -9.28 -20.92 1.53
C ALA A 101 -9.43 -19.40 1.71
N GLY A 102 -8.61 -18.77 2.56
CA GLY A 102 -8.64 -17.33 2.85
C GLY A 102 -7.32 -16.60 2.55
N GLY A 103 -6.38 -17.25 1.85
CA GLY A 103 -5.10 -16.64 1.49
C GLY A 103 -5.22 -15.67 0.31
N VAL A 104 -4.27 -14.75 0.19
CA VAL A 104 -4.16 -13.87 -0.98
C VAL A 104 -3.84 -14.72 -2.21
N SER A 105 -4.62 -14.54 -3.28
CA SER A 105 -4.31 -15.16 -4.59
C SER A 105 -3.12 -14.46 -5.25
N GLN A 106 -2.41 -15.14 -6.16
CA GLN A 106 -1.32 -14.50 -6.91
C GLN A 106 -1.78 -13.21 -7.62
N HIS A 107 -2.94 -13.26 -8.29
CA HIS A 107 -3.51 -12.10 -8.97
C HIS A 107 -3.74 -10.91 -8.03
N THR A 108 -4.32 -11.14 -6.85
CA THR A 108 -4.56 -10.08 -5.87
C THR A 108 -3.26 -9.53 -5.27
N LEU A 109 -2.25 -10.38 -5.10
CA LEU A 109 -0.92 -9.97 -4.66
C LEU A 109 -0.27 -9.05 -5.71
N ASP A 110 -0.27 -9.45 -6.97
CA ASP A 110 0.31 -8.69 -8.08
C ASP A 110 -0.36 -7.31 -8.21
N MET A 111 -1.69 -7.26 -8.13
CA MET A 111 -2.43 -5.99 -8.13
C MET A 111 -2.04 -5.07 -6.97
N ARG A 112 -1.89 -5.64 -5.76
CA ARG A 112 -1.49 -4.88 -4.56
C ARG A 112 -0.09 -4.31 -4.74
N LEU A 113 0.87 -5.12 -5.17
CA LEU A 113 2.25 -4.67 -5.36
C LEU A 113 2.37 -3.64 -6.49
N ALA A 114 1.62 -3.80 -7.58
CA ALA A 114 1.57 -2.80 -8.64
C ALA A 114 1.00 -1.44 -8.16
N GLN A 115 0.05 -1.44 -7.22
CA GLN A 115 -0.44 -0.21 -6.58
C GLN A 115 0.59 0.38 -5.61
N ALA A 116 1.28 -0.45 -4.83
CA ALA A 116 2.38 -0.01 -3.97
C ALA A 116 3.51 0.65 -4.80
N ASP A 117 3.87 0.06 -5.95
CA ASP A 117 4.86 0.61 -6.88
C ASP A 117 4.49 2.00 -7.39
N ARG A 118 3.20 2.29 -7.60
CA ARG A 118 2.73 3.63 -7.96
C ARG A 118 2.98 4.62 -6.82
N LEU A 119 2.76 4.22 -5.57
CA LEU A 119 3.06 5.05 -4.40
C LEU A 119 4.57 5.29 -4.28
N THR A 120 5.38 4.25 -4.42
CA THR A 120 6.85 4.34 -4.43
C THR A 120 7.33 5.37 -5.45
N ARG A 121 6.84 5.29 -6.70
CA ARG A 121 7.16 6.28 -7.76
C ARG A 121 6.69 7.69 -7.42
N ALA A 122 5.45 7.85 -6.97
CA ALA A 122 4.88 9.16 -6.65
C ALA A 122 5.59 9.86 -5.49
N THR A 123 6.13 9.09 -4.55
CA THR A 123 6.83 9.61 -3.36
C THR A 123 8.34 9.70 -3.54
N GLY A 124 8.90 9.11 -4.61
CA GLY A 124 10.34 8.99 -4.77
C GLY A 124 10.98 8.13 -3.68
N LEU A 125 10.24 7.16 -3.12
CA LEU A 125 10.73 6.32 -2.03
C LEU A 125 11.78 5.34 -2.56
N ASP A 126 13.02 5.50 -2.09
CA ASP A 126 14.07 4.51 -2.26
C ASP A 126 14.11 3.59 -1.02
N ILE A 127 13.87 2.30 -1.24
CA ILE A 127 13.83 1.28 -0.19
C ILE A 127 15.20 1.03 0.44
N VAL A 128 16.28 1.16 -0.34
CA VAL A 128 17.67 1.04 0.14
C VAL A 128 18.03 2.26 0.97
N GLU A 129 17.74 3.48 0.51
CA GLU A 129 17.98 4.71 1.28
C GLU A 129 17.12 4.77 2.54
N ALA A 130 15.90 4.22 2.50
CA ALA A 130 15.04 4.04 3.68
C ALA A 130 15.61 3.05 4.71
N GLY A 131 16.75 2.43 4.42
CA GLY A 131 17.53 1.62 5.34
C GLY A 131 17.27 0.12 5.25
N TRP A 132 16.58 -0.35 4.21
CA TRP A 132 16.41 -1.80 4.02
C TRP A 132 17.73 -2.47 3.70
N ARG A 133 18.04 -3.57 4.39
CA ARG A 133 19.20 -4.41 4.12
C ARG A 133 18.86 -5.88 4.29
N PRO A 134 19.46 -6.80 3.51
CA PRO A 134 19.24 -8.23 3.69
C PRO A 134 20.04 -8.71 4.91
N THR A 135 19.35 -8.99 6.01
CA THR A 135 19.95 -9.49 7.26
C THR A 135 19.55 -10.93 7.53
N PHE A 136 20.24 -11.54 8.49
CA PHE A 136 19.87 -12.85 9.01
C PHE A 136 18.45 -12.84 9.62
N GLY A 137 18.10 -11.81 10.41
CA GLY A 137 16.83 -11.73 11.13
C GLY A 137 15.61 -11.51 10.23
N ASN A 138 15.79 -10.80 9.11
CA ASN A 138 14.68 -10.48 8.21
C ASN A 138 14.49 -11.50 7.06
N TYR A 139 15.43 -11.65 6.14
CA TYR A 139 15.24 -12.30 4.85
C TYR A 139 16.07 -13.58 4.72
N LEU A 140 17.37 -13.51 5.02
CA LEU A 140 18.33 -14.56 4.67
C LEU A 140 18.13 -15.86 5.45
N SER A 141 17.58 -15.81 6.68
CA SER A 141 17.21 -17.02 7.42
C SER A 141 15.93 -17.70 6.90
N ARG A 142 15.06 -16.94 6.23
CA ARG A 142 13.71 -17.37 5.82
C ARG A 142 13.70 -18.02 4.43
N VAL A 143 14.68 -17.70 3.59
CA VAL A 143 14.80 -18.29 2.25
C VAL A 143 15.60 -19.60 2.24
N THR A 144 15.61 -20.30 1.10
CA THR A 144 16.36 -21.55 0.90
C THR A 144 17.83 -21.26 0.60
N LYS A 145 18.74 -22.23 0.80
CA LYS A 145 20.17 -22.06 0.45
C LYS A 145 20.38 -21.62 -1.01
N PRO A 146 19.72 -22.21 -2.02
CA PRO A 146 19.88 -21.74 -3.40
C PRO A 146 19.50 -20.27 -3.59
N ARG A 147 18.43 -19.80 -2.93
CA ARG A 147 18.01 -18.40 -3.00
C ARG A 147 18.99 -17.45 -2.30
N ILE A 148 19.66 -17.90 -1.22
CA ILE A 148 20.75 -17.12 -0.61
C ILE A 148 21.91 -16.96 -1.60
N LEU A 149 22.32 -18.05 -2.27
CA LEU A 149 23.41 -18.02 -3.24
C LEU A 149 23.08 -17.15 -4.45
N GLU A 150 21.85 -17.21 -4.93
CA GLU A 150 21.35 -16.34 -5.99
C GLU A 150 21.39 -14.86 -5.58
N ALA A 151 20.89 -14.52 -4.38
CA ALA A 151 20.97 -13.15 -3.85
C ALA A 151 22.42 -12.65 -3.76
N VAL A 152 23.34 -13.49 -3.26
CA VAL A 152 24.77 -13.15 -3.18
C VAL A 152 25.41 -13.04 -4.55
N ARG A 153 25.04 -13.89 -5.50
CA ARG A 153 25.51 -13.80 -6.89
C ARG A 153 25.09 -12.49 -7.54
N GLU A 154 23.83 -12.08 -7.36
CA GLU A 154 23.30 -10.83 -7.89
C GLU A 154 23.93 -9.60 -7.24
N GLY A 155 24.05 -9.58 -5.91
CA GLY A 155 24.51 -8.40 -5.18
C GLY A 155 26.03 -8.29 -4.96
N ALA A 156 26.75 -9.42 -4.96
CA ALA A 156 28.19 -9.47 -4.65
C ALA A 156 29.02 -10.31 -5.65
N GLY A 157 28.38 -10.89 -6.67
CA GLY A 157 29.03 -11.63 -7.75
C GLY A 157 29.23 -13.12 -7.50
N GLU A 158 29.52 -13.87 -8.58
CA GLU A 158 29.66 -15.34 -8.55
C GLU A 158 30.69 -15.83 -7.53
N ARG A 159 31.86 -15.18 -7.51
CA ARG A 159 32.96 -15.56 -6.62
C ARG A 159 32.55 -15.50 -5.14
N ALA A 160 31.70 -14.55 -4.77
CA ALA A 160 31.21 -14.44 -3.40
C ALA A 160 30.24 -15.59 -3.06
N ALA A 161 29.42 -16.02 -4.02
CA ALA A 161 28.52 -17.15 -3.85
C ALA A 161 29.29 -18.47 -3.69
N GLU A 162 30.34 -18.71 -4.49
CA GLU A 162 31.21 -19.90 -4.38
C GLU A 162 31.88 -20.01 -2.99
N LEU A 163 32.27 -18.87 -2.40
CA LEU A 163 32.91 -18.84 -1.07
C LEU A 163 31.98 -19.30 0.06
N ILE A 164 30.66 -19.22 -0.11
CA ILE A 164 29.69 -19.53 0.95
C ILE A 164 28.87 -20.80 0.68
N ASP A 165 28.93 -21.37 -0.52
CA ASP A 165 28.13 -22.53 -0.96
C ASP A 165 28.23 -23.74 -0.02
N HIS A 166 29.44 -24.04 0.43
CA HIS A 166 29.72 -25.17 1.31
C HIS A 166 29.24 -24.97 2.77
N LEU A 167 28.82 -23.75 3.15
CA LEU A 167 28.41 -23.45 4.51
C LEU A 167 27.05 -24.07 4.86
N LYS A 168 26.82 -24.32 6.15
CA LYS A 168 25.49 -24.69 6.67
C LYS A 168 24.56 -23.48 6.57
N LYS A 169 23.24 -23.71 6.48
CA LYS A 169 22.24 -22.64 6.19
C LYS A 169 22.39 -21.43 7.12
N GLY A 170 22.55 -21.67 8.42
CA GLY A 170 22.68 -20.61 9.40
C GLY A 170 23.92 -19.73 9.16
N ASP A 171 25.07 -20.36 8.94
CA ASP A 171 26.34 -19.66 8.71
C ASP A 171 26.36 -18.99 7.33
N MET A 172 25.81 -19.65 6.31
CA MET A 172 25.61 -19.11 4.97
C MET A 172 24.77 -17.82 5.02
N ALA A 173 23.66 -17.81 5.76
CA ALA A 173 22.81 -16.63 5.89
C ALA A 173 23.51 -15.48 6.64
N LYS A 174 24.35 -15.78 7.63
CA LYS A 174 25.14 -14.74 8.32
C LYS A 174 26.22 -14.15 7.42
N GLU A 175 26.93 -14.99 6.68
CA GLU A 175 27.98 -14.51 5.77
C GLU A 175 27.39 -13.77 4.57
N ALA A 176 26.26 -14.25 4.03
CA ALA A 176 25.51 -13.53 2.99
C ALA A 176 25.07 -12.14 3.46
N ALA A 177 24.64 -11.99 4.72
CA ALA A 177 24.27 -10.68 5.28
C ALA A 177 25.48 -9.72 5.29
N ARG A 178 26.68 -10.24 5.57
CA ARG A 178 27.92 -9.45 5.54
C ARG A 178 28.30 -9.05 4.13
N LEU A 179 28.16 -9.96 3.16
CA LEU A 179 28.49 -9.71 1.75
C LEU A 179 27.53 -8.72 1.08
N LEU A 180 26.26 -8.76 1.46
CA LEU A 180 25.20 -7.92 0.88
C LEU A 180 24.91 -6.65 1.67
N ALA A 181 25.63 -6.38 2.76
CA ALA A 181 25.32 -5.26 3.65
C ALA A 181 25.24 -3.94 2.88
N ASP A 182 26.24 -3.62 2.05
CA ASP A 182 26.38 -2.36 1.31
C ASP A 182 26.18 -2.50 -0.20
N SER A 183 25.62 -3.62 -0.68
CA SER A 183 25.47 -3.84 -2.12
C SER A 183 24.27 -3.12 -2.73
N GLY A 184 23.37 -2.57 -1.91
CA GLY A 184 22.07 -2.04 -2.38
C GLY A 184 21.14 -3.12 -2.94
N TRP A 185 21.46 -4.40 -2.75
CA TRP A 185 20.65 -5.49 -3.24
C TRP A 185 19.29 -5.52 -2.54
N LEU A 186 18.23 -5.65 -3.33
CA LEU A 186 16.86 -5.85 -2.87
C LEU A 186 16.32 -7.20 -3.36
N PRO A 187 15.47 -7.90 -2.59
CA PRO A 187 14.75 -9.06 -3.08
C PRO A 187 13.70 -8.61 -4.10
N GLU A 188 13.42 -9.48 -5.06
CA GLU A 188 12.47 -9.23 -6.16
C GLU A 188 11.16 -8.52 -5.75
N PRO A 189 10.44 -8.89 -4.66
CA PRO A 189 9.21 -8.19 -4.29
C PRO A 189 9.37 -6.74 -3.82
N LEU A 190 10.60 -6.30 -3.52
CA LEU A 190 10.92 -4.92 -3.13
C LEU A 190 11.54 -4.13 -4.28
N ARG A 191 11.80 -4.76 -5.43
CA ARG A 191 12.27 -4.07 -6.64
C ARG A 191 11.09 -3.43 -7.33
N LEU A 192 11.29 -2.22 -7.83
CA LEU A 192 10.26 -1.50 -8.55
C LEU A 192 10.10 -2.10 -9.94
N ALA A 193 8.92 -2.60 -10.28
CA ALA A 193 8.66 -3.16 -11.60
C ALA A 193 8.94 -2.10 -12.69
N GLY A 194 9.82 -2.43 -13.63
CA GLY A 194 10.21 -1.57 -14.76
C GLY A 194 11.45 -0.69 -14.56
N VAL A 195 12.11 -0.70 -13.39
CA VAL A 195 13.41 -0.01 -13.18
C VAL A 195 14.59 -0.95 -13.39
N ASP A 196 14.45 -2.21 -12.99
CA ASP A 196 15.34 -3.28 -13.38
C ASP A 196 14.85 -3.83 -14.71
N GLY A 197 15.48 -3.38 -15.80
CA GLY A 197 15.03 -3.55 -17.18
C GLY A 197 14.49 -4.94 -17.51
N ASP A 198 13.16 -5.02 -17.63
CA ASP A 198 12.50 -6.04 -18.42
C ASP A 198 12.45 -5.50 -19.87
N PRO A 199 13.17 -6.11 -20.84
CA PRO A 199 13.24 -5.61 -22.22
C PRO A 199 11.94 -5.79 -23.02
N ALA A 200 10.79 -5.94 -22.36
CA ALA A 200 9.53 -6.33 -22.97
C ALA A 200 8.36 -5.40 -22.59
N SER A 201 8.54 -4.08 -22.63
CA SER A 201 7.38 -3.17 -22.72
C SER A 201 7.68 -1.77 -23.25
N ASP A 202 8.71 -1.62 -24.09
CA ASP A 202 8.87 -0.39 -24.89
C ASP A 202 8.41 -0.63 -26.32
N ALA A 203 7.10 -0.71 -26.48
CA ALA A 203 6.41 -0.61 -27.76
C ALA A 203 5.24 0.37 -27.57
N GLY A 204 5.59 1.62 -27.28
CA GLY A 204 4.67 2.74 -27.17
C GLY A 204 5.13 3.93 -28.02
N GLY A 205 4.71 3.96 -29.28
CA GLY A 205 4.75 5.15 -30.14
C GLY A 205 4.38 4.73 -31.55
N GLY A 206 3.25 5.10 -32.15
CA GLY A 206 2.24 6.09 -31.82
C GLY A 206 1.78 6.61 -33.18
N GLU A 207 0.50 6.51 -33.50
CA GLU A 207 -0.22 7.41 -34.43
C GLU A 207 -1.70 7.03 -34.48
N GLU A 208 -2.51 8.07 -34.60
CA GLU A 208 -3.95 8.12 -34.38
C GLU A 208 -4.76 7.62 -35.59
N ALA A 209 -6.03 7.31 -35.28
CA ALA A 209 -7.23 7.64 -36.06
C ALA A 209 -8.04 6.49 -36.69
N GLU A 210 -9.36 6.67 -36.48
CA GLU A 210 -10.52 6.18 -37.23
C GLU A 210 -11.14 4.82 -36.86
N GLY A 211 -12.30 4.93 -36.20
CA GLY A 211 -13.53 4.29 -36.64
C GLY A 211 -13.55 2.76 -36.69
N SER A 212 -13.94 2.13 -35.59
CA SER A 212 -14.51 0.77 -35.65
C SER A 212 -15.84 0.74 -34.90
N GLU A 213 -16.88 0.61 -35.72
CA GLU A 213 -18.31 0.59 -35.42
C GLU A 213 -18.67 -0.39 -34.28
N LEU A 214 -19.59 0.05 -33.43
CA LEU A 214 -20.25 -0.80 -32.45
C LEU A 214 -21.14 -1.83 -33.17
N PRO A 215 -21.21 -3.10 -32.72
CA PRO A 215 -21.91 -4.17 -33.41
C PRO A 215 -23.45 -3.98 -33.41
N ASP A 216 -24.02 -4.29 -34.58
CA ASP A 216 -25.36 -3.99 -35.10
C ASP A 216 -26.54 -4.76 -34.45
N PHE A 217 -26.50 -5.04 -33.13
CA PHE A 217 -27.51 -5.89 -32.47
C PHE A 217 -28.68 -5.12 -31.82
N LEU A 218 -28.69 -3.78 -31.81
CA LEU A 218 -29.72 -3.02 -31.08
C LEU A 218 -30.57 -2.07 -31.95
N SER A 219 -30.50 -2.20 -33.28
CA SER A 219 -31.39 -1.48 -34.19
C SER A 219 -32.70 -2.24 -34.39
N THR A 220 -33.61 -2.15 -33.43
CA THR A 220 -35.04 -2.37 -33.69
C THR A 220 -35.80 -1.18 -33.14
N ASP A 221 -36.17 -0.30 -34.07
CA ASP A 221 -37.36 0.53 -33.97
C ASP A 221 -38.59 -0.38 -33.77
N ASP A 222 -39.40 -0.07 -32.78
CA ASP A 222 -40.84 0.04 -33.05
C ASP A 222 -41.42 1.12 -32.15
N ASP A 223 -41.79 2.22 -32.81
CA ASP A 223 -42.67 3.26 -32.30
C ASP A 223 -43.97 2.65 -31.79
N SER A 224 -44.59 3.25 -30.76
CA SER A 224 -45.94 3.82 -30.89
C SER A 224 -46.48 4.33 -29.56
N GLU A 225 -46.71 5.65 -29.55
CA GLU A 225 -47.89 6.36 -29.04
C GLU A 225 -48.14 6.46 -27.51
N SER A 226 -47.97 7.70 -27.03
CA SER A 226 -48.71 8.28 -25.88
C SER A 226 -50.19 8.50 -26.26
N PRO A 227 -51.18 8.66 -25.35
CA PRO A 227 -51.24 9.84 -24.47
C PRO A 227 -51.99 9.74 -23.10
N ALA A 228 -51.69 10.73 -22.27
CA ALA A 228 -52.54 11.57 -21.40
C ALA A 228 -53.35 11.03 -20.19
N ASP A 229 -53.23 11.86 -19.14
CA ASP A 229 -54.16 12.24 -18.06
C ASP A 229 -54.40 11.32 -16.84
N GLY A 230 -54.22 11.95 -15.67
CA GLY A 230 -54.64 11.46 -14.37
C GLY A 230 -54.02 12.27 -13.23
N GLU A 231 -54.74 13.28 -12.76
CA GLU A 231 -54.44 14.12 -11.61
C GLU A 231 -54.42 13.34 -10.26
N ASP A 232 -53.74 13.97 -9.31
CA ASP A 232 -53.99 14.05 -7.86
C ASP A 232 -53.28 13.12 -6.85
N ASP A 233 -52.54 13.84 -5.98
CA ASP A 233 -52.32 13.74 -4.53
C ASP A 233 -52.11 12.36 -3.87
N GLU A 234 -50.93 12.16 -3.26
CA GLU A 234 -50.79 12.01 -1.80
C GLU A 234 -49.38 11.52 -1.40
N ARG A 235 -48.59 12.47 -0.87
CA ARG A 235 -47.85 12.43 0.39
C ARG A 235 -47.25 11.11 0.92
N HIS A 236 -45.94 11.21 1.19
CA HIS A 236 -45.12 10.46 2.15
C HIS A 236 -44.91 8.97 1.82
N LEU A 237 -43.68 8.48 1.71
CA LEU A 237 -42.72 8.40 2.80
C LEU A 237 -41.27 8.45 2.28
N VAL A 238 -40.45 9.20 3.01
CA VAL A 238 -39.00 9.21 2.92
C VAL A 238 -38.47 7.84 3.32
N ALA A 239 -37.69 7.21 2.45
CA ALA A 239 -36.68 6.24 2.85
C ALA A 239 -35.33 6.82 2.43
N ALA A 240 -34.57 7.26 3.43
CA ALA A 240 -33.17 7.56 3.28
C ALA A 240 -32.41 6.23 3.30
N GLU A 241 -31.49 6.07 2.35
CA GLU A 241 -30.33 5.18 2.46
C GLU A 241 -29.07 6.02 2.25
#